data_AF-A0A7C3D702-F1
#
_entry.id   AF-A0A7C3D702-F1
#
_cell.length_a   1.000
_cell.length_b   1.000
_cell.length_c   1.000
_cell.angle_alpha   90.00
_cell.angle_beta   90.00
_cell.angle_gamma   90.00
#
_symmetry.space_group_name_H-M   'P 1'
#
loop_
_entity.id
_entity.type
_entity.pdbx_description
1 polymer ?
#
loop_
_entity_poly.entity_id
_entity_poly.type
_entity_poly.pdbx_seq_one_letter_code
_entity_poly.pdbx_strand_id
1 'polypeptide(L)'
;MTELRIPLYVGVGVALAVGLGLLNGGCSKHEQHVQVVARVGDAVLTVEDLDQDLPVEVRSRLVPGQLREYVENWVQRELFAQEAVRRGYESDRSLQRELERL
;
A
#
# COMPACT_ATOMS: atom_id res chain seq x y z
N MET A 1 -30.77 37.32 45.32
CA MET A 1 -32.08 37.49 44.64
C MET A 1 -31.80 37.25 43.17
N THR A 2 -32.17 36.17 42.50
CA THR A 2 -33.21 35.15 42.68
C THR A 2 -32.76 33.91 41.91
N GLU A 3 -32.90 32.74 42.53
CA GLU A 3 -32.79 31.45 41.86
C GLU A 3 -33.95 31.25 40.86
N LEU A 4 -33.73 30.58 39.72
CA LEU A 4 -34.67 29.56 39.21
C LEU A 4 -34.08 28.73 38.05
N ARG A 5 -33.70 27.50 38.40
CA ARG A 5 -33.82 26.21 37.69
C ARG A 5 -34.24 26.23 36.21
N ILE A 6 -33.33 25.80 35.33
CA ILE A 6 -33.66 25.29 33.98
C ILE A 6 -33.84 23.76 34.07
N PRO A 7 -34.98 23.20 33.63
CA PRO A 7 -35.27 21.77 33.78
C PRO A 7 -34.54 20.89 32.75
N LEU A 8 -34.13 19.74 33.29
CA LEU A 8 -33.79 18.48 32.66
C LEU A 8 -34.91 17.99 31.70
N TYR A 9 -34.74 18.17 30.39
CA TYR A 9 -35.39 17.41 29.29
C TYR A 9 -34.51 17.64 28.05
N VAL A 10 -33.56 16.75 27.73
CA VAL A 10 -33.79 15.50 27.00
C VAL A 10 -34.61 15.72 25.73
N GLY A 11 -33.92 15.67 24.58
CA GLY A 11 -34.50 15.70 23.24
C GLY A 11 -35.06 17.07 22.90
N VAL A 12 -34.49 17.84 21.99
CA VAL A 12 -34.58 17.57 20.56
C VAL A 12 -33.59 18.52 19.87
N GLY A 13 -32.75 17.96 18.99
CA GLY A 13 -32.02 18.72 17.98
C GLY A 13 -30.70 19.34 18.44
N VAL A 14 -29.67 18.51 18.60
CA VAL A 14 -28.27 18.97 18.64
C VAL A 14 -27.93 19.57 17.26
N ALA A 15 -28.24 20.85 17.12
CA ALA A 15 -27.62 21.75 16.16
C ALA A 15 -26.22 22.06 16.71
N LEU A 16 -25.27 21.17 16.41
CA LEU A 16 -23.84 21.38 16.65
C LEU A 16 -23.08 21.01 15.38
N ALA A 17 -23.50 21.67 14.29
CA ALA A 17 -22.82 21.66 13.01
C ALA A 17 -21.72 22.73 13.00
N VAL A 18 -20.70 22.61 13.86
CA VAL A 18 -19.49 23.43 13.75
C VAL A 18 -18.30 22.63 14.29
N GLY A 19 -17.37 22.28 13.41
CA GLY A 19 -15.99 22.03 13.79
C GLY A 19 -15.50 20.58 13.75
N LEU A 20 -15.46 19.95 12.58
CA LEU A 20 -14.45 18.92 12.30
C LEU A 20 -14.25 18.71 10.77
N GLY A 21 -13.95 19.81 10.05
CA GLY A 21 -13.76 19.83 8.60
C GLY A 21 -12.35 20.23 8.17
N LEU A 22 -11.30 19.71 8.81
CA LEU A 22 -9.89 20.03 8.49
C LEU A 22 -8.99 18.79 8.39
N LEU A 23 -9.37 17.83 7.55
CA LEU A 23 -8.48 16.75 7.10
C LEU A 23 -8.61 16.56 5.59
N ASN A 24 -8.36 17.62 4.81
CA ASN A 24 -8.05 17.52 3.38
C ASN A 24 -6.55 17.74 3.19
N GLY A 25 -5.75 16.75 3.61
CA GLY A 25 -4.36 16.62 3.20
C GLY A 25 -4.32 16.15 1.76
N GLY A 26 -4.48 17.10 0.82
CA GLY A 26 -4.30 16.86 -0.60
C GLY A 26 -2.86 16.43 -0.86
N CYS A 27 -2.67 15.12 -1.03
CA CYS A 27 -1.43 14.56 -1.54
C CYS A 27 -1.30 14.98 -3.00
N SER A 28 -0.59 16.07 -3.26
CA SER A 28 -0.23 16.48 -4.62
C SER A 28 0.74 15.43 -5.17
N LYS A 29 0.21 14.43 -5.88
CA LYS A 29 1.00 13.48 -6.65
C LYS A 29 1.77 14.28 -7.70
N HIS A 30 3.07 14.47 -7.44
CA HIS A 30 4.01 14.89 -8.45
C HIS A 30 4.01 13.79 -9.52
N GLU A 31 3.41 14.05 -10.68
CA GLU A 31 3.43 13.13 -11.83
C GLU A 31 4.86 13.14 -12.42
N GLN A 32 5.78 12.46 -11.72
CA GLN A 32 6.92 11.89 -12.40
C GLN A 32 6.37 10.86 -13.37
N HIS A 33 6.67 11.00 -14.66
CA HIS A 33 6.37 10.01 -15.68
C HIS A 33 7.23 8.77 -15.43
N VAL A 34 6.84 7.99 -14.42
CA VAL A 34 7.45 6.70 -14.09
C VAL A 34 6.96 5.69 -15.11
N GLN A 35 7.88 5.04 -15.82
CA GLN A 35 7.51 4.05 -16.83
C GLN A 35 7.14 2.74 -16.13
N VAL A 36 5.84 2.52 -15.96
CA VAL A 36 5.30 1.33 -15.29
C VAL A 36 5.36 0.12 -16.21
N VAL A 37 5.91 -0.98 -15.70
CA VAL A 37 6.01 -2.28 -16.37
C VAL A 37 4.90 -3.22 -15.91
N ALA A 38 4.64 -3.26 -14.59
CA ALA A 38 3.56 -4.05 -14.00
C ALA A 38 3.05 -3.40 -12.70
N ARG A 39 1.85 -3.79 -12.26
CA ARG A 39 1.23 -3.35 -11.00
C ARG A 39 0.44 -4.49 -10.36
N VAL A 40 0.63 -4.68 -9.05
CA VAL A 40 -0.15 -5.61 -8.22
C VAL A 40 -0.63 -4.87 -6.98
N GLY A 41 -1.88 -4.41 -6.98
CA GLY A 41 -2.40 -3.53 -5.94
C GLY A 41 -1.61 -2.21 -5.88
N ASP A 42 -0.98 -1.96 -4.73
CA ASP A 42 -0.15 -0.78 -4.48
C ASP A 42 1.31 -0.96 -4.90
N ALA A 43 1.76 -2.21 -5.11
CA ALA A 43 3.11 -2.49 -5.61
C ALA A 43 3.20 -2.20 -7.11
N VAL A 44 4.26 -1.52 -7.51
CA VAL A 44 4.52 -1.10 -8.90
C VAL A 44 5.92 -1.56 -9.25
N LEU A 45 6.05 -2.25 -10.39
CA LEU A 45 7.33 -2.52 -11.02
C LEU A 45 7.57 -1.48 -12.10
N THR A 46 8.64 -0.71 -11.98
CA THR A 46 9.01 0.32 -12.95
C THR A 46 10.20 -0.14 -13.81
N VAL A 47 10.51 0.63 -14.86
CA VAL A 47 11.72 0.38 -15.66
C VAL A 47 12.98 0.64 -14.85
N GLU A 48 12.96 1.60 -13.93
CA GLU A 48 14.07 1.84 -13.02
C GLU A 48 14.30 0.66 -12.08
N ASP A 49 13.24 0.04 -11.55
CA ASP A 49 13.34 -1.18 -10.74
C ASP A 49 13.92 -2.34 -11.55
N LEU A 50 13.50 -2.49 -12.81
CA LEU A 50 14.09 -3.47 -13.72
C LEU A 50 15.59 -3.23 -13.93
N ASP A 51 16.02 -1.98 -14.06
CA ASP A 51 17.44 -1.65 -14.26
C ASP A 51 18.29 -1.87 -13.01
N GLN A 52 17.68 -1.83 -11.82
CA GLN A 52 18.35 -2.19 -10.55
C GLN A 52 18.52 -3.70 -10.41
N ASP A 53 17.47 -4.47 -10.72
CA ASP A 53 17.47 -5.93 -10.60
C ASP A 53 18.21 -6.62 -11.75
N LEU A 54 18.12 -6.03 -12.94
CA LEU A 54 18.72 -6.51 -14.18
C LEU A 54 19.50 -5.34 -14.82
N PRO A 55 20.79 -5.19 -14.49
CA PRO A 55 21.64 -4.19 -15.13
C PRO A 55 21.48 -4.19 -16.64
N VAL A 56 21.58 -3.01 -17.27
CA VAL A 56 21.28 -2.81 -18.70
C VAL A 56 22.05 -3.80 -19.60
N GLU A 57 23.26 -4.19 -19.22
CA GLU A 57 24.10 -5.15 -19.94
C GLU A 57 23.49 -6.56 -19.96
N VAL A 58 22.75 -6.93 -18.92
CA VAL A 58 22.01 -8.20 -18.83
C VAL A 58 20.70 -8.07 -19.58
N ARG A 59 19.92 -7.00 -19.33
CA ARG A 59 18.61 -6.77 -19.96
C ARG A 59 18.69 -6.71 -21.48
N SER A 60 19.71 -6.05 -22.02
CA SER A 60 19.96 -5.96 -23.47
C SER A 60 20.28 -7.30 -24.15
N ARG A 61 20.67 -8.31 -23.37
CA ARG A 61 20.95 -9.68 -23.86
C ARG A 61 19.76 -10.61 -23.70
N LEU A 62 18.72 -10.21 -22.95
CA LEU A 62 17.52 -11.01 -22.77
C LEU A 62 16.69 -11.00 -24.05
N VAL A 63 16.20 -12.16 -24.44
CA VAL A 63 15.17 -12.23 -25.48
C VAL A 63 13.83 -11.73 -24.90
N PRO A 64 12.93 -11.15 -25.71
CA PRO A 64 11.66 -10.62 -25.21
C PRO A 64 10.83 -11.60 -24.37
N GLY A 65 10.93 -12.91 -24.65
CA GLY A 65 10.27 -13.95 -23.85
C GLY A 65 10.81 -14.05 -22.43
N GLN A 66 12.12 -13.90 -22.22
CA GLN A 66 12.74 -13.95 -20.89
C GLN A 66 12.38 -12.73 -20.05
N LEU A 67 12.30 -11.55 -20.68
CA LEU A 67 11.86 -10.34 -19.98
C LEU A 67 10.41 -10.47 -19.53
N ARG A 68 9.55 -11.06 -20.38
CA ARG A 68 8.15 -11.36 -20.00
C ARG A 68 8.10 -12.33 -18.82
N GLU A 69 8.85 -13.42 -18.87
CA GLU A 69 8.89 -14.42 -17.80
C GLU A 69 9.39 -13.80 -16.48
N TYR A 70 10.37 -12.90 -16.53
CA TYR A 70 10.82 -12.15 -15.36
C TYR A 70 9.67 -11.32 -14.75
N VAL A 71 8.93 -10.57 -15.59
CA VAL A 71 7.79 -9.76 -15.12
C VAL A 71 6.67 -10.63 -14.55
N GLU A 72 6.36 -11.76 -15.19
CA GLU A 72 5.36 -12.73 -14.70
C GLU A 72 5.75 -13.31 -13.34
N ASN A 73 7.03 -13.69 -13.19
CA ASN A 73 7.57 -14.18 -11.92
C ASN A 73 7.51 -13.10 -10.83
N TRP A 74 7.81 -11.84 -11.16
CA TRP A 74 7.67 -10.72 -10.24
C TRP A 74 6.23 -10.56 -9.76
N VAL A 75 5.26 -10.55 -10.68
CA VAL A 75 3.82 -10.47 -10.36
C VAL A 75 3.40 -11.60 -9.43
N GLN A 76 3.83 -12.83 -9.73
CA GLN A 76 3.47 -14.00 -8.94
C GLN A 76 4.05 -13.92 -7.51
N ARG A 77 5.31 -13.49 -7.37
CA ARG A 77 5.95 -13.30 -6.05
C ARG A 77 5.22 -12.25 -5.24
N GLU A 78 4.83 -11.14 -5.86
CA GLU A 78 4.12 -10.06 -5.20
C GLU A 78 2.73 -10.51 -4.72
N LEU A 79 2.01 -11.28 -5.53
CA LEU A 79 0.74 -11.90 -5.11
C LEU A 79 0.92 -12.82 -3.89
N PHE A 80 1.98 -13.63 -3.87
CA PHE A 80 2.27 -14.48 -2.72
C PHE A 80 2.67 -13.68 -1.48
N ALA A 81 3.46 -12.62 -1.63
CA ALA A 81 3.84 -11.74 -0.55
C ALA A 81 2.61 -11.08 0.08
N GLN A 82 1.73 -10.49 -0.73
CA GLN A 82 0.49 -9.89 -0.26
C GLN A 82 -0.45 -10.90 0.40
N GLU A 83 -0.54 -12.12 -0.13
CA GLU A 83 -1.31 -13.19 0.50
C GLU A 83 -0.72 -13.62 1.85
N ALA A 84 0.61 -13.65 1.96
CA ALA A 84 1.29 -14.00 3.20
C ALA A 84 1.04 -12.96 4.29
N VAL A 85 1.11 -11.67 3.93
CA VAL A 85 0.71 -10.56 4.80
C VAL A 85 -0.75 -10.71 5.23
N ARG A 86 -1.66 -10.94 4.27
CA ARG A 86 -3.10 -11.09 4.54
C ARG A 86 -3.40 -12.25 5.51
N ARG A 87 -2.62 -13.32 5.46
CA ARG A 87 -2.75 -14.47 6.37
C ARG A 87 -1.99 -14.31 7.69
N GLY A 88 -1.24 -13.23 7.86
CA GLY A 88 -0.44 -12.97 9.06
C GLY A 88 0.81 -13.84 9.18
N TYR A 89 1.31 -14.39 8.07
CA TYR A 89 2.51 -15.24 8.10
C TYR A 89 3.79 -14.48 8.48
N GLU A 90 3.79 -13.15 8.36
CA GLU A 90 4.89 -12.31 8.86
C GLU A 90 5.11 -12.45 10.38
N SER A 91 4.04 -12.76 11.12
CA SER A 91 4.07 -12.92 12.58
C SER A 91 4.22 -14.38 13.03
N ASP A 92 4.29 -15.33 12.10
CA ASP A 92 4.41 -16.76 12.41
C ASP A 92 5.84 -17.10 12.85
N ARG A 93 6.02 -17.34 14.16
CA ARG A 93 7.31 -17.68 14.78
C ARG A 93 7.85 -19.03 14.30
N SER A 94 7.00 -19.95 13.84
CA SER A 94 7.46 -21.20 13.25
C SER A 94 8.07 -20.96 11.88
N LEU A 95 7.41 -20.14 11.06
CA LEU A 95 7.90 -19.77 9.73
C LEU A 95 9.20 -18.96 9.82
N GLN A 96 9.28 -17.97 10.72
CA GLN A 96 10.50 -17.18 10.94
C GLN A 96 11.70 -18.08 11.28
N ARG A 97 11.50 -19.03 12.21
CA ARG A 97 12.56 -19.97 12.60
C ARG A 97 12.99 -20.91 11.48
N GLU A 98 12.11 -21.20 10.54
CA GLU A 98 12.46 -22.02 9.38
C GLU A 98 13.24 -21.22 8.33
N LEU A 99 12.86 -19.96 8.10
CA LEU A 99 13.58 -19.06 7.20
C LEU A 99 15.00 -18.74 7.71
N GLU A 100 15.21 -18.62 9.03
CA GLU A 100 16.52 -18.42 9.64
C GLU A 100 17.49 -19.61 9.48
N ARG A 101 16.99 -20.78 9.07
CA ARG A 101 17.81 -22.00 8.91
C ARG A 101 18.29 -22.24 7.47
N LEU A 102 17.76 -21.52 6.49
CA LEU A 102 18.14 -21.61 5.08
C LEU A 102 19.39 -20.79 4.78
#